data_AF-A0A645JIR5-F1
#
_entry.id   AF-A0A645JIR5-F1
#
_cell.length_a   1.000
_cell.length_b   1.000
_cell.length_c   1.000
_cell.angle_alpha   90.00
_cell.angle_beta   90.00
_cell.angle_gamma   90.00
#
_symmetry.space_group_name_H-M   'P 1'
#
loop_
_entity.id
_entity.type
_entity.pdbx_description
1 polymer ?
#
loop_
_entity_poly.entity_id
_entity_poly.type
_entity_poly.pdbx_seq_one_letter_code
_entity_poly.pdbx_strand_id
1 'polypeptide(L)' 'MKFGMSEGMVLAASDPDGTTAGLYILAPDDGATPGMRVK' A
#
# COMPACT_ATOMS: atom_id res chain seq x y z
N MET A 1 4.62 7.47 -25.55
CA MET A 1 4.10 7.00 -24.25
C MET A 1 5.22 7.12 -23.22
N LYS A 2 5.10 7.97 -22.19
CA LYS A 2 6.06 8.00 -21.09
C LYS A 2 5.63 6.95 -20.07
N PHE A 3 6.13 5.73 -20.23
CA PHE A 3 6.00 4.72 -19.18
C PHE A 3 7.07 5.03 -18.15
N GLY A 4 6.65 5.49 -16.97
CA GLY A 4 7.54 5.53 -15.82
C GLY A 4 7.86 4.08 -15.42
N MET A 5 9.13 3.79 -15.16
CA MET A 5 9.51 2.52 -14.54
C MET A 5 9.09 2.58 -13.07
N SER A 6 8.34 1.59 -12.59
CA SER A 6 7.99 1.51 -11.18
C SER A 6 9.18 1.00 -10.38
N GLU A 7 9.51 1.67 -9.27
CA GLU A 7 10.61 1.30 -8.36
C GLU A 7 10.11 0.53 -7.12
N GLY A 8 8.80 0.21 -7.06
CA GLY A 8 8.24 -0.52 -5.93
C GLY A 8 6.74 -0.78 -6.00
N MET A 9 6.20 -1.36 -4.93
CA MET A 9 4.77 -1.60 -4.70
C MET A 9 4.38 -1.06 -3.32
N VAL A 10 3.13 -0.62 -3.18
CA VAL A 10 2.56 -0.13 -1.91
C VAL A 10 1.56 -1.16 -1.40
N LEU A 11 1.49 -1.33 -0.08
CA LEU A 11 0.51 -2.21 0.56
C LEU A 11 -0.85 -1.51 0.70
N ALA A 12 -1.91 -2.21 0.34
CA ALA A 12 -3.29 -1.78 0.50
C ALA A 12 -4.15 -2.96 0.94
N ALA A 13 -5.18 -2.69 1.73
CA ALA A 13 -6.24 -3.64 2.01
C ALA A 13 -7.32 -3.57 0.91
N SER A 14 -7.94 -4.71 0.66
CA SER A 14 -9.10 -4.87 -0.22
C SER A 14 -10.12 -5.80 0.44
N ASP A 15 -11.36 -5.76 -0.03
CA ASP A 15 -12.37 -6.72 0.37
C ASP A 15 -11.97 -8.14 -0.07
N PRO A 16 -11.93 -9.14 0.83
CA PRO A 16 -11.49 -10.49 0.49
C PRO A 16 -12.46 -11.21 -0.45
N ASP A 17 -13.77 -10.91 -0.34
CA ASP A 17 -14.81 -11.52 -1.16
C ASP A 17 -15.08 -10.74 -2.46
N GLY A 18 -14.41 -9.59 -2.65
CA GLY A 18 -14.54 -8.73 -3.83
C GLY A 18 -15.92 -8.08 -3.99
N THR A 19 -16.73 -8.09 -2.93
CA THR A 19 -18.08 -7.52 -2.91
C THR A 19 -18.08 -6.01 -2.81
N THR A 20 -17.08 -5.46 -2.11
CA THR A 20 -16.89 -4.02 -1.97
C THR A 20 -15.71 -3.58 -2.81
N ALA A 21 -15.99 -2.80 -3.85
CA ALA A 21 -14.95 -2.17 -4.65
C ALA A 21 -14.23 -1.09 -3.83
N GLY A 22 -12.90 -1.17 -3.76
CA GLY A 22 -12.08 -0.16 -3.09
C GLY A 22 -10.67 -0.65 -2.78
N LEU A 23 -9.75 0.30 -2.66
CA LEU A 23 -8.40 0.08 -2.16
C LEU A 23 -8.20 0.99 -0.95
N TYR A 24 -7.75 0.42 0.16
CA TYR A 24 -7.48 1.16 1.40
C TYR A 24 -5.98 1.13 1.66
N ILE A 25 -5.30 2.26 1.50
CA ILE A 25 -3.85 2.34 1.72
C ILE A 25 -3.56 2.08 3.20
N LEU A 26 -2.61 1.18 3.45
CA LEU A 26 -2.18 0.93 4.83
C LEU A 26 -1.35 2.12 5.32
N ALA A 27 -1.75 2.68 6.46
CA ALA A 27 -0.97 3.67 7.17
C ALA A 27 -0.06 2.97 8.19
N PRO A 28 1.16 3.47 8.40
CA PRO A 28 1.98 2.99 9.49
C PRO A 28 1.40 3.45 10.84
N ASP A 29 1.77 2.74 11.91
CA ASP A 29 1.44 3.13 13.27
C ASP A 29 2.13 4.44 13.68
N ASP A 30 1.57 5.11 14.69
CA ASP A 30 2.11 6.36 15.23
C ASP A 30 3.58 6.21 15.65
N GLY A 31 4.41 7.16 15.21
CA GLY A 31 5.84 7.19 15.51
C GLY A 31 6.71 6.36 14.56
N ALA A 32 6.14 5.67 13.58
CA ALA A 32 6.92 5.03 12.52
C ALA A 32 7.65 6.07 11.66
N THR A 33 8.90 5.77 11.30
CA THR A 33 9.73 6.64 10.45
C THR A 33 10.13 5.92 9.16
N PRO A 34 10.45 6.65 8.08
CA PRO A 34 10.94 6.05 6.83
C PRO A 34 12.11 5.08 7.06
N GLY A 35 12.07 3.93 6.39
CA GLY A 35 13.11 2.89 6.48
C GLY A 35 12.94 1.87 7.62
N MET A 36 11.98 2.07 8.53
CA MET A 36 11.62 1.03 9.51
C MET A 36 11.06 -0.22 8.81
N ARG A 37 11.38 -1.40 9.33
CA ARG A 37 10.90 -2.68 8.80
C ARG A 37 9.56 -3.06 9.41
N VAL A 38 8.59 -3.38 8.57
CA VAL A 38 7.32 -3.99 8.96
C VAL A 38 7.57 -5.45 9.35
N LYS A 39 6.89 -5.95 10.39
CA LYS A 39 6.94 -7.34 10.84
C LYS A 39 5.54 -7.87 11.10
#